data_AF-A0A521ZST9-F1
#
_entry.id   AF-A0A521ZST9-F1
#
_cell.length_a   1.000
_cell.length_b   1.000
_cell.length_c   1.000
_cell.angle_alpha   90.00
_cell.angle_beta   90.00
_cell.angle_gamma   90.00
#
_symmetry.space_group_name_H-M   'P 1'
#
loop_
_entity.id
_entity.type
_entity.pdbx_description
1 polymer ?
#
loop_
_entity_poly.entity_id
_entity_poly.type
_entity_poly.pdbx_seq_one_letter_code
_entity_poly.pdbx_strand_id
1 'polypeptide(L)'
;MRGPTRIGIVVSRRSDLTQCVKGLERLALEESAKVVKLLPIMVLNSHWRHRQAVRFLRRLVKLVDCLIVATSDDPHLPAMIDAILRRELHDDRVRVIAVALSGWNHQATRATVLSMESARCHQMILRFGRQKNIGGKGFSRACAKASVGIHLNYTVMLTAGPKPEQLSLRRAIKIGRELKSGVPSQGCASGNLSRTPR
;
A
#
# COMPACT_ATOMS: atom_id res chain seq x y z
N MET A 1 16.64 -9.31 21.50
CA MET A 1 16.59 -8.86 20.08
C MET A 1 15.21 -8.24 19.82
N ARG A 2 15.06 -7.28 18.90
CA ARG A 2 13.72 -6.94 18.36
C ARG A 2 13.23 -8.12 17.49
N GLY A 3 11.91 -8.34 17.45
CA GLY A 3 11.30 -9.33 16.55
C GLY A 3 11.26 -8.86 15.07
N PRO A 4 10.78 -9.71 14.15
CA PRO A 4 10.68 -9.37 12.72
C PRO A 4 9.81 -8.12 12.50
N THR A 5 10.26 -7.19 11.66
CA THR A 5 9.52 -5.97 11.35
C THR A 5 8.24 -6.30 10.58
N ARG A 6 7.08 -5.91 11.11
CA ARG A 6 5.79 -6.31 10.55
C ARG A 6 5.33 -5.26 9.51
N ILE A 7 5.20 -5.68 8.26
CA ILE A 7 4.97 -4.76 7.13
C ILE A 7 3.58 -5.00 6.55
N GLY A 8 2.80 -3.93 6.40
CA GLY A 8 1.61 -3.90 5.54
C GLY A 8 1.90 -3.18 4.23
N ILE A 9 1.22 -3.56 3.16
CA ILE A 9 1.35 -2.91 1.84
C ILE A 9 -0.04 -2.56 1.34
N VAL A 10 -0.19 -1.33 0.86
CA VAL A 10 -1.42 -0.80 0.27
C VAL A 10 -1.12 -0.29 -1.14
N VAL A 11 -1.95 -0.65 -2.11
CA VAL A 11 -1.89 -0.10 -3.47
C VAL A 11 -3.24 0.48 -3.91
N SER A 12 -3.23 1.50 -4.76
CA SER A 12 -4.49 2.12 -5.23
C SER A 12 -5.35 1.19 -6.09
N ARG A 13 -4.73 0.36 -6.92
CA ARG A 13 -5.40 -0.52 -7.88
C ARG A 13 -4.58 -1.77 -8.20
N ARG A 14 -5.23 -2.84 -8.66
CA ARG A 14 -4.57 -4.12 -8.96
C ARG A 14 -3.46 -4.02 -10.01
N SER A 15 -3.53 -3.06 -10.93
CA SER A 15 -2.48 -2.78 -11.93
C SER A 15 -1.19 -2.20 -11.36
N ASP A 16 -1.23 -1.54 -10.19
CA ASP A 16 -0.02 -1.02 -9.51
C ASP A 16 0.96 -2.15 -9.12
N LEU A 17 0.42 -3.35 -8.87
CA LEU A 17 1.19 -4.53 -8.47
C LEU A 17 2.25 -4.92 -9.51
N THR A 18 2.04 -4.60 -10.80
CA THR A 18 3.00 -4.82 -11.89
C THR A 18 4.34 -4.10 -11.67
N GLN A 19 4.31 -2.93 -11.01
CA GLN A 19 5.49 -2.15 -10.64
C GLN A 19 6.06 -2.60 -9.29
N CYS A 20 5.21 -3.13 -8.40
CA CYS A 20 5.59 -3.56 -7.06
C CYS A 20 6.42 -4.85 -7.04
N VAL A 21 6.31 -5.71 -8.06
CA VAL A 21 6.86 -7.08 -8.11
C VAL A 21 8.25 -7.24 -7.48
N LYS A 22 9.27 -6.47 -7.92
CA LYS A 22 10.65 -6.59 -7.41
C LYS A 22 10.81 -6.22 -5.92
N GLY A 23 9.93 -5.39 -5.37
CA GLY A 23 9.89 -5.11 -3.94
C GLY A 23 9.20 -6.23 -3.14
N LEU A 24 8.14 -6.82 -3.70
CA LEU A 24 7.45 -7.97 -3.10
C LEU A 24 8.34 -9.23 -3.07
N GLU A 25 9.09 -9.47 -4.15
CA GLU A 25 10.06 -10.57 -4.24
C GLU A 25 11.20 -10.39 -3.21
N ARG A 26 11.68 -9.16 -3.00
CA ARG A 26 12.62 -8.85 -1.91
C ARG A 26 12.03 -9.14 -0.52
N LEU A 27 10.81 -8.67 -0.25
CA LEU A 27 10.17 -8.88 1.06
C LEU A 27 9.86 -10.35 1.32
N ALA A 28 9.58 -11.16 0.30
CA ALA A 28 9.41 -12.60 0.46
C ALA A 28 10.72 -13.31 0.87
N LEU A 29 11.87 -12.86 0.36
CA LEU A 29 13.18 -13.34 0.80
C LEU A 29 13.46 -12.91 2.25
N GLU A 30 13.23 -11.63 2.58
CA GLU A 30 13.40 -11.10 3.94
C GLU A 30 12.42 -11.75 4.95
N GLU A 31 11.24 -12.19 4.51
CA GLU A 31 10.28 -12.95 5.32
C GLU A 31 10.76 -14.40 5.57
N SER A 32 11.29 -15.07 4.54
CA SER A 32 11.87 -16.41 4.69
C SER A 32 13.09 -16.42 5.64
N ALA A 33 13.86 -15.33 5.64
CA ALA A 33 14.96 -15.08 6.57
C ALA A 33 14.51 -14.59 7.96
N LYS A 34 13.19 -14.49 8.23
CA LYS A 34 12.60 -14.00 9.48
C LYS A 34 13.03 -12.58 9.89
N VAL A 35 13.43 -11.74 8.92
CA VAL A 35 13.76 -10.32 9.12
C VAL A 35 12.49 -9.47 9.14
N VAL A 36 11.52 -9.82 8.30
CA VAL A 36 10.19 -9.18 8.26
C VAL A 36 9.08 -10.20 8.44
N LYS A 37 7.87 -9.70 8.72
CA LYS A 37 6.62 -10.46 8.61
C LYS A 37 5.66 -9.67 7.74
N LEU A 38 5.29 -10.21 6.59
CA LEU A 38 4.49 -9.52 5.59
C LEU A 38 3.00 -9.84 5.78
N LEU A 39 2.19 -8.81 5.92
CA LEU A 39 0.74 -8.94 6.04
C LEU A 39 0.07 -9.02 4.65
N PRO A 40 -1.20 -9.51 4.58
CA PRO A 40 -2.03 -9.47 3.39
C PRO A 40 -1.97 -8.11 2.68
N ILE A 41 -1.70 -8.10 1.37
CA ILE A 41 -1.56 -6.88 0.56
C ILE A 41 -2.94 -6.30 0.25
N MET A 42 -3.11 -5.00 0.48
CA MET A 42 -4.40 -4.34 0.35
C MET A 42 -4.50 -3.60 -0.99
N VAL A 43 -5.69 -3.63 -1.59
CA VAL A 43 -6.06 -2.70 -2.66
C VAL A 43 -7.10 -1.75 -2.06
N LEU A 44 -6.80 -0.46 -2.07
CA LEU A 44 -7.55 0.60 -1.39
C LEU A 44 -7.32 1.90 -2.14
N ASN A 45 -8.35 2.64 -2.54
CA ASN A 45 -8.19 3.96 -3.16
C ASN A 45 -8.79 5.08 -2.29
N SER A 46 -8.41 6.33 -2.51
CA SER A 46 -8.79 7.47 -1.66
C SER A 46 -10.27 7.83 -1.72
N HIS A 47 -11.00 7.42 -2.76
CA HIS A 47 -12.46 7.59 -2.85
C HIS A 47 -13.22 6.64 -1.89
N TRP A 48 -12.53 5.81 -1.12
CA TRP A 48 -13.16 5.00 -0.08
C TRP A 48 -13.53 5.89 1.11
N ARG A 49 -14.85 5.98 1.35
CA ARG A 49 -15.49 6.60 2.52
C ARG A 49 -14.63 6.44 3.81
N HIS A 50 -14.39 7.50 4.58
CA HIS A 50 -13.27 7.56 5.56
C HIS A 50 -13.19 6.46 6.67
N ARG A 51 -14.27 6.18 7.45
CA ARG A 51 -14.36 5.02 8.39
C ARG A 51 -14.10 3.67 7.68
N GLN A 52 -14.15 3.59 6.34
CA GLN A 52 -13.72 2.39 5.62
C GLN A 52 -12.28 2.10 6.04
N ALA A 53 -11.36 2.94 5.55
CA ALA A 53 -9.95 2.83 5.80
C ALA A 53 -9.68 2.85 7.31
N VAL A 54 -10.39 3.64 8.13
CA VAL A 54 -10.22 3.62 9.60
C VAL A 54 -10.54 2.28 10.23
N ARG A 55 -11.72 1.68 10.02
CA ARG A 55 -12.09 0.44 10.72
C ARG A 55 -11.22 -0.74 10.33
N PHE A 56 -10.63 -0.69 9.15
CA PHE A 56 -9.62 -1.63 8.69
C PHE A 56 -8.22 -1.31 9.26
N LEU A 57 -7.75 -0.07 9.14
CA LEU A 57 -6.48 0.38 9.68
C LEU A 57 -6.42 0.17 11.20
N ARG A 58 -7.51 0.35 11.95
CA ARG A 58 -7.65 0.05 13.39
C ARG A 58 -7.35 -1.42 13.76
N ARG A 59 -7.52 -2.34 12.80
CA ARG A 59 -7.09 -3.74 12.93
C ARG A 59 -5.64 -3.90 12.48
N LEU A 60 -5.27 -3.28 11.35
CA LEU A 60 -3.94 -3.37 10.76
C LEU A 60 -2.83 -2.79 11.66
N VAL A 61 -3.03 -1.63 12.29
CA VAL A 61 -2.01 -0.95 13.13
C VAL A 61 -1.59 -1.74 14.36
N LYS A 62 -2.41 -2.69 14.81
CA LYS A 62 -2.05 -3.61 15.89
C LYS A 62 -1.08 -4.70 15.39
N LEU A 63 -1.08 -4.96 14.08
CA LEU A 63 -0.39 -6.04 13.41
C LEU A 63 0.86 -5.58 12.63
N VAL A 64 0.98 -4.29 12.28
CA VAL A 64 2.15 -3.71 11.57
C VAL A 64 3.00 -2.82 12.47
N ASP A 65 4.24 -2.61 12.05
CA ASP A 65 5.15 -1.55 12.48
C ASP A 65 5.35 -0.50 11.35
N CYS A 66 5.13 -0.90 10.09
CA CYS A 66 5.26 -0.04 8.91
C CYS A 66 4.20 -0.35 7.84
N LEU A 67 3.71 0.67 7.16
CA LEU A 67 2.90 0.59 5.93
C LEU A 67 3.69 1.16 4.75
N ILE A 68 3.72 0.42 3.65
CA ILE A 68 4.14 0.95 2.34
C ILE A 68 2.89 1.24 1.54
N VAL A 69 2.66 2.49 1.16
CA VAL A 69 1.50 2.90 0.35
C VAL A 69 1.99 3.35 -1.02
N ALA A 70 1.60 2.62 -2.06
CA ALA A 70 2.08 2.84 -3.42
C ALA A 70 0.94 3.13 -4.39
N THR A 71 1.06 4.20 -5.18
CA THR A 71 -0.02 4.65 -6.07
C THR A 71 0.52 5.40 -7.28
N SER A 72 -0.12 5.21 -8.43
CA SER A 72 0.24 5.81 -9.71
C SER A 72 -0.61 7.04 -10.07
N ASP A 73 -1.94 6.93 -9.94
CA ASP A 73 -2.90 8.00 -10.31
C ASP A 73 -3.79 8.47 -9.12
N ASP A 74 -3.55 8.00 -7.89
CA ASP A 74 -4.34 8.33 -6.68
C ASP A 74 -3.45 8.86 -5.53
N PRO A 75 -2.84 10.05 -5.68
CA PRO A 75 -1.87 10.56 -4.72
C PRO A 75 -2.42 10.89 -3.33
N HIS A 76 -3.75 10.98 -3.19
CA HIS A 76 -4.38 11.27 -1.91
C HIS A 76 -4.37 10.05 -0.97
N LEU A 77 -4.21 8.83 -1.50
CA LEU A 77 -4.25 7.59 -0.73
C LEU A 77 -3.19 7.52 0.40
N PRO A 78 -1.88 7.75 0.17
CA PRO A 78 -0.89 7.81 1.25
C PRO A 78 -1.23 8.85 2.33
N ALA A 79 -1.65 10.05 1.91
CA ALA A 79 -1.96 11.14 2.83
C ALA A 79 -3.23 10.86 3.64
N MET A 80 -4.25 10.25 3.03
CA MET A 80 -5.46 9.78 3.70
C MET A 80 -5.13 8.69 4.74
N ILE A 81 -4.28 7.73 4.40
CA ILE A 81 -3.89 6.66 5.32
C ILE A 81 -3.14 7.23 6.52
N ASP A 82 -2.11 8.04 6.31
CA ASP A 82 -1.37 8.66 7.41
C ASP A 82 -2.27 9.56 8.27
N ALA A 83 -3.14 10.36 7.64
CA ALA A 83 -4.15 11.13 8.35
C ALA A 83 -5.00 10.20 9.24
N ILE A 84 -5.53 9.10 8.73
CA ILE A 84 -6.29 8.15 9.56
C ILE A 84 -5.46 7.60 10.73
N LEU A 85 -4.19 7.24 10.50
CA LEU A 85 -3.31 6.74 11.56
C LEU A 85 -3.15 7.76 12.70
N ARG A 86 -2.69 8.97 12.39
CA ARG A 86 -2.39 9.99 13.43
C ARG A 86 -3.64 10.62 14.03
N ARG A 87 -4.77 10.59 13.30
CA ARG A 87 -5.93 11.47 13.57
C ARG A 87 -7.23 10.75 13.96
N GLU A 88 -7.51 9.54 13.48
CA GLU A 88 -8.67 8.71 13.92
C GLU A 88 -8.26 7.50 14.78
N LEU A 89 -6.98 7.11 14.73
CA LEU A 89 -6.45 5.95 15.45
C LEU A 89 -5.47 6.33 16.56
N HIS A 90 -4.99 7.58 16.56
CA HIS A 90 -3.96 8.10 17.46
C HIS A 90 -2.71 7.21 17.53
N ASP A 91 -2.37 6.54 16.41
CA ASP A 91 -1.20 5.69 16.31
C ASP A 91 -0.06 6.47 15.63
N ASP A 92 0.92 6.90 16.43
CA ASP A 92 2.17 7.54 16.01
C ASP A 92 3.29 6.52 15.73
N ARG A 93 3.06 5.24 16.01
CA ARG A 93 4.07 4.17 16.04
C ARG A 93 4.28 3.61 14.64
N VAL A 94 3.17 3.35 13.93
CA VAL A 94 3.16 2.77 12.58
C VAL A 94 3.67 3.80 11.57
N ARG A 95 4.84 3.56 10.97
CA ARG A 95 5.38 4.46 9.94
C ARG A 95 4.64 4.27 8.61
N VAL A 96 4.46 5.34 7.84
CA VAL A 96 3.91 5.29 6.48
C VAL A 96 5.01 5.66 5.50
N ILE A 97 5.24 4.84 4.48
CA ILE A 97 6.16 5.13 3.37
C ILE A 97 5.32 5.37 2.12
N ALA A 98 5.29 6.62 1.66
CA ALA A 98 4.59 7.00 0.43
C ALA A 98 5.47 6.71 -0.79
N VAL A 99 4.90 6.04 -1.81
CA VAL A 99 5.58 5.68 -3.05
C VAL A 99 4.75 6.10 -4.26
N ALA A 100 5.23 7.10 -4.99
CA ALA A 100 4.69 7.42 -6.30
C ALA A 100 5.11 6.35 -7.31
N LEU A 101 4.15 5.66 -7.89
CA LEU A 101 4.35 4.76 -9.02
C LEU A 101 4.27 5.55 -10.34
N SER A 102 4.75 4.97 -11.43
CA SER A 102 4.55 5.58 -12.76
C SER A 102 3.06 5.55 -13.10
N GLY A 103 2.48 6.72 -13.39
CA GLY A 103 1.16 6.85 -14.00
C GLY A 103 1.18 6.49 -15.48
N TRP A 104 0.02 6.63 -16.13
CA TRP A 104 -0.13 6.38 -17.57
C TRP A 104 0.71 7.31 -18.46
N ASN A 105 1.17 8.46 -17.93
CA ASN A 105 2.13 9.33 -18.59
C ASN A 105 3.02 10.08 -17.55
N HIS A 106 3.97 10.88 -18.05
CA HIS A 106 4.87 11.68 -17.21
C HIS A 106 4.17 12.81 -16.42
N GLN A 107 3.09 13.40 -16.93
CA GLN A 107 2.33 14.45 -16.25
C GLN A 107 1.56 13.89 -15.05
N ALA A 108 0.83 12.78 -15.23
CA ALA A 108 0.17 12.04 -14.15
C ALA A 108 1.17 11.64 -13.06
N THR A 109 2.31 11.07 -13.45
CA THR A 109 3.41 10.73 -12.54
C THR A 109 3.93 11.96 -11.77
N ARG A 110 4.10 13.11 -12.46
CA ARG A 110 4.56 14.37 -11.83
C ARG A 110 3.52 14.94 -10.87
N ALA A 111 2.24 14.94 -11.24
CA ALA A 111 1.13 15.36 -10.39
C ALA A 111 1.05 14.47 -9.14
N THR A 112 1.13 13.15 -9.30
CA THR A 112 1.14 12.20 -8.19
C THR A 112 2.28 12.46 -7.21
N VAL A 113 3.51 12.71 -7.69
CA VAL A 113 4.64 13.09 -6.83
C VAL A 113 4.39 14.44 -6.14
N LEU A 114 3.94 15.48 -6.86
CA LEU A 114 3.71 16.82 -6.28
C LEU A 114 2.59 16.83 -5.23
N SER A 115 1.54 16.03 -5.44
CA SER A 115 0.43 15.89 -4.48
C SER A 115 0.82 15.09 -3.24
N MET A 116 1.80 14.17 -3.33
CA MET A 116 2.44 13.62 -2.13
C MET A 116 3.34 14.66 -1.45
N GLU A 117 4.22 15.33 -2.20
CA GLU A 117 5.22 16.28 -1.69
C GLU A 117 4.62 17.56 -1.08
N SER A 118 3.38 17.92 -1.42
CA SER A 118 2.64 19.06 -0.86
C SER A 118 1.72 18.70 0.31
N ALA A 119 1.49 17.40 0.59
CA ALA A 119 0.62 16.96 1.66
C ALA A 119 1.25 17.22 3.05
N ARG A 120 0.59 18.07 3.86
CA ARG A 120 0.99 18.38 5.24
C ARG A 120 0.61 17.24 6.21
N CYS A 121 1.29 16.09 6.07
CA CYS A 121 1.10 14.90 6.89
C CYS A 121 2.43 14.17 7.16
N HIS A 122 2.37 13.06 7.89
CA HIS A 122 3.49 12.39 8.58
C HIS A 122 4.03 11.19 7.78
N GLN A 123 3.63 11.10 6.51
CA GLN A 123 4.13 10.12 5.57
C GLN A 123 5.61 10.38 5.25
N MET A 124 6.44 9.34 5.36
CA MET A 124 7.78 9.39 4.81
C MET A 124 7.70 9.33 3.29
N ILE A 125 7.97 10.47 2.65
CA ILE A 125 8.26 10.56 1.23
C ILE A 125 9.76 10.32 1.07
N LEU A 126 10.15 9.10 0.69
CA LEU A 126 11.55 8.80 0.44
C LEU A 126 12.07 9.67 -0.72
N ARG A 127 13.05 10.53 -0.44
CA ARG A 127 13.87 11.24 -1.43
C ARG A 127 15.31 10.71 -1.33
N PHE A 128 15.89 10.27 -2.45
CA PHE A 128 17.31 9.89 -2.51
C PHE A 128 18.06 10.82 -3.48
N GLY A 129 18.63 11.90 -2.94
CA GLY A 129 19.29 12.94 -3.71
C GLY A 129 18.35 13.59 -4.74
N ARG A 130 18.88 13.89 -5.93
CA ARG A 130 18.13 14.49 -7.04
C ARG A 130 17.17 13.50 -7.76
N GLN A 131 17.15 12.21 -7.40
CA GLN A 131 16.29 11.21 -8.03
C GLN A 131 14.96 11.04 -7.25
N LYS A 132 13.85 11.47 -7.84
CA LYS A 132 12.50 11.17 -7.35
C LYS A 132 12.27 9.63 -7.37
N ASN A 133 11.79 9.07 -6.27
CA ASN A 133 11.53 7.62 -6.12
C ASN A 133 10.24 7.20 -6.84
N ILE A 134 10.29 7.21 -8.17
CA ILE A 134 9.17 6.89 -9.05
C ILE A 134 9.19 5.40 -9.43
N GLY A 135 8.00 4.80 -9.45
CA GLY A 135 7.77 3.45 -9.99
C GLY A 135 8.42 2.33 -9.17
N GLY A 136 8.60 1.18 -9.80
CA GLY A 136 9.11 -0.03 -9.13
C GLY A 136 10.49 0.10 -8.48
N LYS A 137 11.34 1.04 -8.96
CA LYS A 137 12.61 1.38 -8.29
C LYS A 137 12.37 2.09 -6.95
N GLY A 138 11.42 3.03 -6.91
CA GLY A 138 10.98 3.67 -5.66
C GLY A 138 10.37 2.66 -4.69
N PHE A 139 9.50 1.78 -5.18
CA PHE A 139 8.86 0.74 -4.37
C PHE A 139 9.88 -0.25 -3.76
N SER A 140 10.81 -0.77 -4.56
CA SER A 140 11.84 -1.70 -4.06
C SER A 140 12.75 -1.05 -3.00
N ARG A 141 13.06 0.25 -3.14
CA ARG A 141 13.77 1.04 -2.12
C ARG A 141 12.92 1.26 -0.85
N ALA A 142 11.60 1.44 -0.98
CA ALA A 142 10.69 1.53 0.17
C ALA A 142 10.63 0.21 0.96
N CYS A 143 10.56 -0.93 0.28
CA CYS A 143 10.68 -2.25 0.90
C CYS A 143 11.99 -2.37 1.72
N ALA A 144 13.13 -2.03 1.10
CA ALA A 144 14.45 -2.07 1.72
C ALA A 144 14.68 -1.05 2.86
N LYS A 145 13.76 -0.08 3.06
CA LYS A 145 13.76 0.81 4.23
C LYS A 145 12.72 0.42 5.29
N ALA A 146 11.61 -0.18 4.89
CA ALA A 146 10.64 -0.76 5.80
C ALA A 146 11.26 -1.89 6.65
N SER A 147 12.06 -2.77 6.04
CA SER A 147 12.71 -3.87 6.77
C SER A 147 13.78 -3.44 7.78
N VAL A 148 14.31 -2.21 7.66
CA VAL A 148 15.35 -1.65 8.56
C VAL A 148 14.77 -0.85 9.74
N GLY A 149 13.47 -0.50 9.74
CA GLY A 149 12.74 -0.06 10.94
C GLY A 149 13.10 1.34 11.50
N ILE A 150 13.02 2.39 10.67
CA ILE A 150 13.41 3.77 11.01
C ILE A 150 12.33 4.55 11.80
N HIS A 151 12.73 5.42 12.74
CA HIS A 151 11.86 6.29 13.58
C HIS A 151 11.60 7.67 12.94
N LEU A 152 10.32 8.12 12.80
CA LEU A 152 9.89 9.41 12.19
C LEU A 152 8.49 9.88 12.72
N ASN A 153 8.33 11.11 13.21
CA ASN A 153 7.25 11.53 14.17
C ASN A 153 6.04 12.37 13.58
N TYR A 154 5.24 13.00 14.47
CA TYR A 154 4.18 14.07 14.33
C TYR A 154 2.67 13.66 14.10
N THR A 155 1.67 14.58 14.21
CA THR A 155 0.32 14.35 14.87
C THR A 155 -0.99 15.06 14.31
N VAL A 156 -2.22 14.68 14.79
CA VAL A 156 -3.53 15.45 14.95
C VAL A 156 -4.34 15.95 13.70
N MET A 157 -5.71 16.00 13.54
CA MET A 157 -7.00 15.38 14.05
C MET A 157 -8.16 15.48 12.95
N LEU A 158 -9.32 14.74 13.00
CA LEU A 158 -10.48 14.78 12.01
C LEU A 158 -11.79 13.94 12.36
N THR A 159 -12.73 13.71 11.39
CA THR A 159 -14.06 12.99 11.48
C THR A 159 -14.45 12.14 10.19
N ALA A 160 -15.58 11.37 10.12
CA ALA A 160 -15.58 9.96 9.58
C ALA A 160 -16.79 9.33 8.73
N GLY A 161 -16.63 8.31 7.81
CA GLY A 161 -17.69 7.35 7.23
C GLY A 161 -17.38 5.89 6.57
N PRO A 162 -18.23 4.79 6.61
CA PRO A 162 -18.16 3.34 6.04
C PRO A 162 -17.09 2.15 6.21
N LYS A 163 -16.87 1.14 5.27
CA LYS A 163 -16.29 -0.29 5.46
C LYS A 163 -15.54 -1.09 4.25
N PRO A 164 -14.26 -1.63 4.33
CA PRO A 164 -13.31 -2.23 3.28
C PRO A 164 -13.25 -3.69 2.67
N GLU A 165 -12.40 -3.90 1.61
CA GLU A 165 -11.83 -5.15 0.94
C GLU A 165 -10.32 -5.47 1.30
N GLN A 166 -9.79 -6.69 1.02
CA GLN A 166 -8.40 -7.18 1.33
C GLN A 166 -7.89 -8.32 0.37
N LEU A 167 -6.56 -8.52 0.14
CA LEU A 167 -5.97 -9.64 -0.66
C LEU A 167 -4.71 -10.31 -0.02
N SER A 168 -4.28 -11.49 -0.47
CA SER A 168 -3.08 -12.21 0.03
C SER A 168 -1.82 -12.05 -0.84
N LEU A 169 -0.61 -12.25 -0.26
CA LEU A 169 0.68 -12.09 -0.93
C LEU A 169 0.82 -12.89 -2.23
N ARG A 170 0.61 -14.22 -2.18
CA ARG A 170 0.70 -15.08 -3.37
C ARG A 170 -0.30 -14.66 -4.46
N ARG A 171 -1.51 -14.20 -4.08
CA ARG A 171 -2.51 -13.73 -5.05
C ARG A 171 -2.12 -12.38 -5.65
N ALA A 172 -1.58 -11.45 -4.86
CA ALA A 172 -1.08 -10.17 -5.35
C ALA A 172 0.11 -10.31 -6.30
N ILE A 173 1.08 -11.18 -6.01
CA ILE A 173 2.19 -11.50 -6.93
C ILE A 173 1.67 -12.13 -8.22
N LYS A 174 0.71 -13.08 -8.13
CA LYS A 174 0.08 -13.69 -9.31
C LYS A 174 -0.62 -12.63 -10.18
N ILE A 175 -1.48 -11.79 -9.60
CA ILE A 175 -2.17 -10.68 -10.31
C ILE A 175 -1.16 -9.71 -10.96
N GLY A 176 -0.10 -9.32 -10.24
CA GLY A 176 0.94 -8.43 -10.76
C GLY A 176 1.79 -9.02 -11.90
N ARG A 177 1.82 -10.35 -12.05
CA ARG A 177 2.43 -11.05 -13.19
C ARG A 177 1.43 -11.22 -14.35
N GLU A 178 0.20 -11.68 -14.07
CA GLU A 178 -0.89 -11.84 -15.06
C GLU A 178 -1.14 -10.53 -15.84
N LEU A 179 -1.32 -9.42 -15.11
CA LEU A 179 -1.55 -8.09 -15.70
C LEU A 179 -0.34 -7.53 -16.46
N LYS A 180 0.87 -8.07 -16.24
CA LYS A 180 2.09 -7.66 -16.94
C LYS A 180 2.34 -8.48 -18.21
N SER A 181 1.91 -9.74 -18.26
CA SER A 181 2.02 -10.59 -19.45
C SER A 181 0.87 -10.41 -20.45
N GLY A 182 -0.09 -9.52 -20.17
CA GLY A 182 -1.28 -9.32 -21.01
C GLY A 182 -2.26 -10.50 -21.00
N VAL A 183 -2.05 -11.49 -20.13
CA VAL A 183 -2.88 -12.70 -20.05
C VAL A 183 -4.04 -12.42 -19.11
N PRO A 184 -5.31 -12.46 -19.57
CA PRO A 184 -6.45 -12.30 -18.69
C PRO A 184 -6.43 -13.40 -17.62
N SER A 185 -6.48 -13.01 -16.33
CA SER A 185 -6.70 -14.00 -15.28
C SER A 185 -8.10 -14.58 -15.48
N GLN A 186 -8.20 -15.83 -15.94
CA GLN A 186 -9.50 -16.52 -16.01
C GLN A 186 -10.18 -16.41 -14.65
N GLY A 187 -11.34 -15.76 -14.63
CA GLY A 187 -12.14 -15.68 -13.42
C GLY A 187 -12.55 -17.09 -13.02
N CYS A 188 -12.48 -17.41 -11.72
CA CYS A 188 -13.15 -18.60 -11.22
C CYS A 188 -14.63 -18.48 -11.57
N ALA A 189 -15.10 -19.30 -12.50
CA ALA A 189 -16.50 -19.28 -12.91
C ALA A 189 -17.36 -19.63 -11.69
N SER A 190 -18.10 -18.65 -11.17
CA SER A 190 -19.17 -18.90 -10.21
C SER A 190 -20.19 -19.80 -10.91
N GLY A 191 -20.27 -21.05 -10.49
CA GLY A 191 -21.10 -22.04 -11.16
C GLY A 191 -22.58 -21.62 -11.16
N ASN A 192 -23.22 -21.70 -12.33
CA ASN A 192 -24.67 -21.55 -12.45
C ASN A 192 -25.35 -22.72 -11.72
N LEU A 193 -25.78 -22.50 -10.48
CA LEU A 193 -26.63 -23.45 -9.76
C LEU A 193 -28.10 -23.18 -10.07
N SER A 194 -28.76 -24.21 -10.60
CA SER A 194 -30.22 -24.47 -10.56
C SER A 194 -31.17 -23.31 -10.89
N ARG A 195 -31.74 -23.34 -12.11
CA ARG A 195 -33.07 -22.79 -12.37
C ARG A 195 -34.16 -23.72 -11.82
N THR A 196 -34.91 -23.24 -10.85
CA THR A 196 -36.29 -23.59 -10.47
C THR A 196 -36.82 -22.38 -9.68
N PRO A 197 -38.15 -22.08 -9.63
CA PRO A 197 -39.24 -23.07 -9.62
C PRO A 197 -40.48 -22.72 -10.50
N ARG A 198 -41.44 -23.67 -10.47
CA ARG A 198 -42.81 -23.61 -11.02
C ARG A 198 -42.88 -23.59 -12.55
#